data_AF-A0A9E3NWQ8-F1
#
_entry.id   AF-A0A9E3NWQ8-F1
#
_cell.length_a   1.000
_cell.length_b   1.000
_cell.length_c   1.000
_cell.angle_alpha   90.00
_cell.angle_beta   90.00
_cell.angle_gamma   90.00
#
_symmetry.space_group_name_H-M   'P 1'
#
loop_
_entity.id
_entity.type
_entity.pdbx_description
1 polymer ?
#
loop_
_entity_poly.entity_id
_entity_poly.type
_entity_poly.pdbx_seq_one_letter_code
_entity_poly.pdbx_strand_id
1 'polypeptide(L)'
;MRRLSTMLGAAVALALTASCEDVVVDAGLDAGLRVDGAQFFRRAMPAETSGPGVRNVVLAPTVLAGSATKVSGDLEPTATAIAVGLDGDPGYWVVPAGLPDVTAPGFPTFVAGVSFAPMLRAGAKSFVARAIDAGGNFGPPLVRPLNVNARVPPPGKLVVSLTWMNQADLDLHVVDPNGTEIWKRNVTSYQPPPPGSPPEPPGTVRQGGVLDFDSNASCVQDGRRAENVVWTTAPPPGRYVARVDTFSLCGQVNAYWRVEVFVDGVSVKAAEGLATEIDSRAPHDRGAGVLALEIDIPASAPGR
;
A
#
# COMPACT_ATOMS: atom_id res chain seq x y z
N MET A 1 -54.79 -64.72 -24.35
CA MET A 1 -53.65 -65.61 -24.05
C MET A 1 -52.36 -64.80 -24.14
N ARG A 2 -51.47 -64.95 -23.15
CA ARG A 2 -50.04 -64.54 -23.09
C ARG A 2 -49.78 -63.01 -23.05
N ARG A 3 -49.47 -62.48 -21.86
CA ARG A 3 -48.15 -62.35 -21.19
C ARG A 3 -47.40 -61.10 -21.69
N LEU A 4 -47.09 -60.15 -20.79
CA LEU A 4 -45.71 -59.90 -20.37
C LEU A 4 -45.67 -58.93 -19.16
N SER A 5 -44.87 -59.32 -18.17
CA SER A 5 -44.52 -58.57 -16.95
C SER A 5 -43.21 -57.81 -17.17
N THR A 6 -43.06 -56.61 -16.58
CA THR A 6 -41.76 -56.02 -16.15
C THR A 6 -42.05 -54.71 -15.38
N MET A 7 -41.97 -54.69 -14.04
CA MET A 7 -40.79 -54.39 -13.20
C MET A 7 -40.05 -53.07 -13.48
N LEU A 8 -40.23 -52.14 -12.53
CA LEU A 8 -39.27 -51.24 -11.87
C LEU A 8 -38.13 -50.59 -12.67
N GLY A 9 -38.10 -49.26 -12.63
CA GLY A 9 -36.90 -48.45 -12.88
C GLY A 9 -37.05 -47.07 -12.23
N ALA A 10 -36.69 -46.96 -10.96
CA ALA A 10 -36.58 -45.68 -10.27
C ALA A 10 -35.34 -44.93 -10.80
N ALA A 11 -35.57 -43.86 -11.57
CA ALA A 11 -34.51 -42.96 -11.99
C ALA A 11 -34.27 -41.93 -10.87
N VAL A 12 -33.23 -42.17 -10.07
CA VAL A 12 -32.65 -41.14 -9.18
C VAL A 12 -31.91 -40.16 -10.08
N ALA A 13 -32.49 -38.97 -10.26
CA ALA A 13 -31.81 -37.86 -10.91
C ALA A 13 -30.77 -37.28 -9.93
N LEU A 14 -29.52 -37.71 -10.05
CA LEU A 14 -28.39 -37.10 -9.37
C LEU A 14 -28.07 -35.78 -10.07
N ALA A 15 -28.58 -34.67 -9.55
CA ALA A 15 -28.20 -33.34 -9.99
C ALA A 15 -26.76 -33.06 -9.52
N LEU A 16 -25.81 -33.14 -10.45
CA LEU A 16 -24.46 -32.62 -10.25
C LEU A 16 -24.52 -31.09 -10.31
N THR A 17 -24.74 -30.46 -9.16
CA THR A 17 -24.43 -29.03 -9.01
C THR A 17 -22.91 -28.92 -8.94
N ALA A 18 -22.26 -28.67 -10.07
CA ALA A 18 -20.92 -28.10 -10.06
C ALA A 18 -21.03 -26.73 -9.40
N SER A 19 -20.69 -26.63 -8.12
CA SER A 19 -20.52 -25.35 -7.47
C SER A 19 -19.34 -24.67 -8.16
N CYS A 20 -19.58 -23.56 -8.87
CA CYS A 20 -18.54 -22.56 -9.00
C CYS A 20 -18.08 -22.26 -7.56
N GLU A 21 -16.82 -22.56 -7.24
CA GLU A 21 -16.25 -22.04 -6.00
C GLU A 21 -16.49 -20.54 -6.00
N ASP A 22 -17.17 -20.04 -4.97
CA ASP A 22 -17.45 -18.62 -4.81
C ASP A 22 -16.10 -17.89 -4.77
N VAL A 23 -15.77 -17.25 -5.89
CA VAL A 23 -14.64 -16.35 -5.96
C VAL A 23 -15.00 -15.14 -5.09
N VAL A 24 -14.49 -15.12 -3.87
CA VAL A 24 -14.61 -13.96 -2.99
C VAL A 24 -13.75 -12.85 -3.59
N VAL A 25 -14.40 -11.73 -3.93
CA VAL A 25 -13.70 -10.52 -4.36
C VAL A 25 -12.88 -10.01 -3.17
N ASP A 26 -11.57 -10.08 -3.28
CA ASP A 26 -10.62 -9.55 -2.31
C ASP A 26 -9.72 -8.53 -3.03
N ALA A 27 -9.58 -7.35 -2.43
CA ALA A 27 -8.77 -6.27 -2.98
C ALA A 27 -7.28 -6.36 -2.56
N GLY A 28 -6.87 -7.34 -1.74
CA GLY A 28 -5.47 -7.57 -1.35
C GLY A 28 -4.85 -6.37 -0.61
N LEU A 29 -5.65 -5.70 0.20
CA LEU A 29 -5.31 -4.39 0.79
C LEU A 29 -4.25 -4.48 1.90
N ASP A 30 -3.98 -5.66 2.41
CA ASP A 30 -2.92 -5.96 3.37
C ASP A 30 -1.68 -6.59 2.71
N ALA A 31 -1.72 -6.87 1.40
CA ALA A 31 -0.60 -7.44 0.68
C ALA A 31 0.56 -6.43 0.54
N GLY A 32 1.80 -6.93 0.67
CA GLY A 32 3.02 -6.15 0.49
C GLY A 32 3.22 -5.74 -0.97
N LEU A 33 2.85 -6.60 -1.91
CA LEU A 33 2.73 -6.31 -3.33
C LEU A 33 1.26 -6.16 -3.71
N ARG A 34 0.96 -5.15 -4.51
CA ARG A 34 -0.31 -5.01 -5.23
C ARG A 34 -0.11 -4.90 -6.72
N VAL A 35 -1.09 -5.35 -7.47
CA VAL A 35 -1.06 -5.41 -8.92
C VAL A 35 -2.34 -4.79 -9.48
N ASP A 36 -2.18 -3.74 -10.27
CA ASP A 36 -3.31 -2.95 -10.79
C ASP A 36 -4.14 -3.77 -11.78
N GLY A 37 -5.46 -3.79 -11.58
CA GLY A 37 -6.40 -4.51 -12.45
C GLY A 37 -6.31 -6.04 -12.38
N ALA A 38 -5.56 -6.59 -11.41
CA ALA A 38 -5.40 -8.02 -11.21
C ALA A 38 -6.35 -8.55 -10.13
N GLN A 39 -6.63 -9.85 -10.19
CA GLN A 39 -7.42 -10.54 -9.17
C GLN A 39 -6.51 -11.04 -8.05
N PHE A 40 -6.83 -10.72 -6.79
CA PHE A 40 -6.11 -11.25 -5.63
C PHE A 40 -6.73 -12.56 -5.13
N PHE A 41 -5.88 -13.49 -4.74
CA PHE A 41 -6.25 -14.75 -4.10
C PHE A 41 -5.56 -14.85 -2.74
N ARG A 42 -6.34 -14.75 -1.66
CA ARG A 42 -5.87 -14.84 -0.27
C ARG A 42 -5.59 -16.28 0.14
N ARG A 43 -4.51 -16.85 -0.40
CA ARG A 43 -3.97 -18.16 -0.06
C ARG A 43 -2.56 -18.29 -0.64
N ALA A 44 -1.81 -19.29 -0.20
CA ALA A 44 -0.54 -19.61 -0.82
C ALA A 44 -0.69 -19.83 -2.35
N MET A 45 0.26 -19.32 -3.13
CA MET A 45 0.31 -19.59 -4.56
C MET A 45 0.40 -21.10 -4.81
N PRO A 46 -0.46 -21.69 -5.65
CA PRO A 46 -0.42 -23.11 -5.95
C PRO A 46 0.96 -23.59 -6.43
N ALA A 47 1.31 -24.81 -6.06
CA ALA A 47 2.52 -25.47 -6.52
C ALA A 47 2.44 -25.78 -8.02
N GLU A 48 3.59 -26.15 -8.60
CA GLU A 48 3.66 -26.60 -9.99
C GLU A 48 2.82 -27.86 -10.20
N THR A 49 2.20 -27.93 -11.37
CA THR A 49 1.47 -29.10 -11.86
C THR A 49 1.98 -29.43 -13.27
N SER A 50 1.20 -29.20 -14.31
CA SER A 50 1.56 -29.42 -15.72
C SER A 50 1.39 -28.17 -16.58
N GLY A 51 1.34 -26.99 -15.94
CA GLY A 51 1.13 -25.72 -16.62
C GLY A 51 2.38 -25.22 -17.37
N PRO A 52 2.22 -24.19 -18.21
CA PRO A 52 3.29 -23.57 -18.99
C PRO A 52 4.31 -22.85 -18.11
N GLY A 53 5.53 -22.71 -18.62
CA GLY A 53 6.58 -21.90 -18.01
C GLY A 53 6.40 -20.39 -18.19
N VAL A 54 7.02 -19.62 -17.30
CA VAL A 54 7.30 -18.20 -17.49
C VAL A 54 8.64 -18.07 -18.19
N ARG A 55 8.70 -17.46 -19.37
CA ARG A 55 9.93 -17.36 -20.16
C ARG A 55 10.83 -16.22 -19.65
N ASN A 56 10.23 -15.07 -19.36
CA ASN A 56 10.93 -13.95 -18.78
C ASN A 56 10.02 -13.10 -17.90
N VAL A 57 10.63 -12.44 -16.92
CA VAL A 57 10.04 -11.36 -16.11
C VAL A 57 11.04 -10.23 -16.01
N VAL A 58 10.57 -9.04 -16.35
CA VAL A 58 11.25 -7.75 -16.21
C VAL A 58 10.61 -7.01 -15.05
N LEU A 59 11.35 -6.93 -13.94
CA LEU A 59 11.04 -6.16 -12.74
C LEU A 59 12.34 -5.54 -12.25
N ALA A 60 12.28 -4.32 -11.71
CA ALA A 60 13.44 -3.71 -11.08
C ALA A 60 13.94 -4.60 -9.91
N PRO A 61 15.24 -4.96 -9.85
CA PRO A 61 15.77 -5.84 -8.79
C PRO A 61 15.83 -5.16 -7.43
N THR A 62 15.71 -3.82 -7.40
CA THR A 62 15.64 -3.01 -6.18
C THR A 62 14.42 -2.11 -6.27
N VAL A 63 13.62 -2.07 -5.21
CA VAL A 63 12.42 -1.23 -5.11
C VAL A 63 12.40 -0.50 -3.77
N LEU A 64 11.65 0.59 -3.69
CA LEU A 64 11.42 1.32 -2.45
C LEU A 64 10.08 0.92 -1.86
N ALA A 65 10.00 0.70 -0.55
CA ALA A 65 8.72 0.57 0.13
C ALA A 65 7.86 1.82 -0.14
N GLY A 66 6.59 1.62 -0.51
CA GLY A 66 5.67 2.70 -0.88
C GLY A 66 5.82 3.22 -2.31
N SER A 67 6.70 2.63 -3.14
CA SER A 67 6.80 2.98 -4.56
C SER A 67 5.87 2.17 -5.45
N ALA A 68 5.56 2.70 -6.63
CA ALA A 68 4.95 1.97 -7.73
C ALA A 68 5.93 1.86 -8.92
N THR A 69 5.80 0.78 -9.68
CA THR A 69 6.57 0.52 -10.90
C THR A 69 5.75 -0.37 -11.86
N LYS A 70 6.36 -0.85 -12.93
CA LYS A 70 5.76 -1.84 -13.84
C LYS A 70 6.50 -3.17 -13.74
N VAL A 71 5.75 -4.25 -13.95
CA VAL A 71 6.28 -5.58 -14.23
C VAL A 71 5.79 -6.02 -15.60
N SER A 72 6.64 -6.67 -16.38
CA SER A 72 6.27 -7.23 -17.66
C SER A 72 7.04 -8.51 -17.99
N GLY A 73 6.65 -9.21 -19.04
CA GLY A 73 7.36 -10.39 -19.50
C GLY A 73 6.58 -11.19 -20.54
N ASP A 74 7.09 -12.38 -20.83
CA ASP A 74 6.52 -13.32 -21.78
C ASP A 74 6.38 -14.72 -21.18
N LEU A 75 5.39 -15.46 -21.70
CA LEU A 75 4.94 -16.74 -21.21
C LEU A 75 5.06 -17.79 -22.32
N GLU A 76 5.05 -19.07 -21.96
CA GLU A 76 4.96 -20.12 -22.98
C GLU A 76 3.58 -20.12 -23.68
N PRO A 77 3.46 -20.66 -24.92
CA PRO A 77 2.31 -20.43 -25.79
C PRO A 77 0.93 -20.84 -25.25
N THR A 78 0.86 -21.79 -24.32
CA THR A 78 -0.41 -22.26 -23.73
C THR A 78 -0.84 -21.45 -22.51
N ALA A 79 -0.06 -20.46 -22.09
CA ALA A 79 -0.38 -19.62 -20.95
C ALA A 79 -1.52 -18.65 -21.27
N THR A 80 -2.52 -18.63 -20.39
CA THR A 80 -3.64 -17.69 -20.44
C THR A 80 -3.57 -16.63 -19.34
N ALA A 81 -2.72 -16.84 -18.34
CA ALA A 81 -2.47 -15.88 -17.27
C ALA A 81 -1.11 -16.11 -16.60
N ILE A 82 -0.74 -15.18 -15.72
CA ILE A 82 0.40 -15.30 -14.81
C ILE A 82 -0.05 -15.02 -13.37
N ALA A 83 0.33 -15.88 -12.44
CA ALA A 83 0.28 -15.62 -11.01
C ALA A 83 1.59 -14.97 -10.55
N VAL A 84 1.50 -13.89 -9.80
CA VAL A 84 2.65 -13.18 -9.22
C VAL A 84 2.44 -12.89 -7.73
N GLY A 85 3.51 -12.90 -6.95
CA GLY A 85 3.45 -12.61 -5.51
C GLY A 85 4.83 -12.34 -4.92
N LEU A 86 4.87 -11.80 -3.71
CA LEU A 86 6.09 -11.78 -2.90
C LEU A 86 6.08 -12.95 -1.91
N ASP A 87 7.25 -13.50 -1.65
CA ASP A 87 7.42 -14.46 -0.57
C ASP A 87 7.05 -13.83 0.79
N GLY A 88 6.21 -14.55 1.54
CA GLY A 88 5.63 -14.10 2.81
C GLY A 88 4.44 -13.15 2.70
N ASP A 89 3.95 -12.82 1.51
CA ASP A 89 2.69 -12.07 1.36
C ASP A 89 1.47 -12.96 1.68
N PRO A 90 0.31 -12.37 2.07
CA PRO A 90 -0.90 -13.11 2.42
C PRO A 90 -1.58 -13.82 1.24
N GLY A 91 -1.10 -13.61 0.01
CA GLY A 91 -1.68 -14.19 -1.19
C GLY A 91 -0.89 -13.91 -2.46
N TYR A 92 -1.52 -14.15 -3.60
CA TYR A 92 -0.95 -13.87 -4.92
C TYR A 92 -1.97 -13.19 -5.83
N TRP A 93 -1.48 -12.59 -6.90
CA TRP A 93 -2.24 -11.86 -7.89
C TRP A 93 -2.24 -12.61 -9.22
N VAL A 94 -3.38 -12.65 -9.91
CA VAL A 94 -3.48 -13.22 -11.26
C VAL A 94 -3.69 -12.10 -12.27
N VAL A 95 -2.79 -12.03 -13.23
CA VAL A 95 -2.82 -11.10 -14.36
C VAL A 95 -3.13 -11.90 -15.63
N PRO A 96 -4.19 -11.58 -16.39
CA PRO A 96 -4.45 -12.21 -17.67
C PRO A 96 -3.29 -12.01 -18.65
N ALA A 97 -2.98 -13.03 -19.46
CA ALA A 97 -1.99 -12.91 -20.51
C ALA A 97 -2.55 -12.03 -21.63
N GLY A 98 -1.73 -11.10 -22.10
CA GLY A 98 -1.91 -10.34 -23.31
C GLY A 98 -1.46 -11.10 -24.56
N LEU A 99 -1.72 -10.47 -25.71
CA LEU A 99 -1.32 -11.00 -27.01
C LEU A 99 0.21 -10.97 -27.18
N PRO A 100 0.77 -11.83 -28.05
CA PRO A 100 2.14 -11.66 -28.52
C PRO A 100 2.39 -10.28 -29.12
N ASP A 101 3.59 -9.76 -28.91
CA ASP A 101 4.02 -8.47 -29.47
C ASP A 101 5.32 -8.61 -30.29
N VAL A 102 5.82 -7.48 -30.80
CA VAL A 102 7.03 -7.44 -31.64
C VAL A 102 8.31 -7.84 -30.89
N THR A 103 8.30 -7.79 -29.56
CA THR A 103 9.43 -8.17 -28.69
C THR A 103 9.38 -9.64 -28.27
N ALA A 104 8.19 -10.26 -28.29
CA ALA A 104 7.98 -11.68 -28.03
C ALA A 104 7.10 -12.34 -29.12
N PRO A 105 7.58 -12.46 -30.38
CA PRO A 105 6.77 -13.04 -31.45
C PRO A 105 6.34 -14.49 -31.15
N GLY A 106 5.04 -14.74 -31.19
CA GLY A 106 4.46 -16.08 -30.97
C GLY A 106 4.30 -16.49 -29.49
N PHE A 107 4.60 -15.60 -28.54
CA PHE A 107 4.48 -15.87 -27.11
C PHE A 107 3.51 -14.89 -26.45
N PRO A 108 2.53 -15.35 -25.65
CA PRO A 108 1.71 -14.45 -24.83
C PRO A 108 2.59 -13.56 -23.95
N THR A 109 2.18 -12.30 -23.78
CA THR A 109 2.91 -11.33 -22.96
C THR A 109 2.09 -10.95 -21.73
N PHE A 110 2.68 -10.24 -20.79
CA PHE A 110 1.92 -9.56 -19.74
C PHE A 110 2.60 -8.24 -19.39
N VAL A 111 1.79 -7.25 -18.99
CA VAL A 111 2.25 -5.97 -18.43
C VAL A 111 1.28 -5.58 -17.33
N ALA A 112 1.80 -5.24 -16.15
CA ALA A 112 0.99 -4.76 -15.04
C ALA A 112 1.68 -3.60 -14.31
N GLY A 113 0.87 -2.65 -13.83
CA GLY A 113 1.29 -1.71 -12.80
C GLY A 113 1.36 -2.45 -11.47
N VAL A 114 2.43 -2.25 -10.71
CA VAL A 114 2.60 -2.84 -9.38
C VAL A 114 2.98 -1.78 -8.37
N SER A 115 2.49 -1.92 -7.15
CA SER A 115 2.90 -1.06 -6.04
C SER A 115 3.32 -1.89 -4.83
N PHE A 116 4.30 -1.36 -4.11
CA PHE A 116 4.81 -1.94 -2.87
C PHE A 116 4.26 -1.15 -1.70
N ALA A 117 3.80 -1.85 -0.67
CA ALA A 117 3.22 -1.20 0.48
C ALA A 117 4.26 -0.34 1.22
N PRO A 118 3.91 0.86 1.73
CA PRO A 118 4.85 1.71 2.48
C PRO A 118 5.45 1.04 3.72
N MET A 119 4.70 0.14 4.37
CA MET A 119 5.19 -0.62 5.53
C MET A 119 5.82 -1.96 5.14
N LEU A 120 6.04 -2.22 3.84
CA LEU A 120 6.77 -3.41 3.41
C LEU A 120 8.17 -3.38 4.01
N ARG A 121 8.49 -4.39 4.83
CA ARG A 121 9.76 -4.48 5.53
C ARG A 121 10.93 -4.50 4.53
N ALA A 122 11.89 -3.61 4.78
CA ALA A 122 13.13 -3.57 4.00
C ALA A 122 13.96 -4.86 4.13
N GLY A 123 14.72 -5.17 3.09
CA GLY A 123 15.58 -6.34 3.00
C GLY A 123 15.29 -7.19 1.75
N ALA A 124 15.93 -8.36 1.71
CA ALA A 124 15.77 -9.31 0.63
C ALA A 124 14.37 -9.96 0.67
N LYS A 125 13.73 -9.98 -0.48
CA LYS A 125 12.45 -10.63 -0.79
C LYS A 125 12.61 -11.46 -2.07
N SER A 126 11.68 -12.38 -2.28
CA SER A 126 11.59 -13.14 -3.52
C SER A 126 10.29 -12.75 -4.22
N PHE A 127 10.39 -12.26 -5.46
CA PHE A 127 9.24 -12.15 -6.36
C PHE A 127 9.06 -13.49 -7.06
N VAL A 128 7.89 -14.10 -6.92
CA VAL A 128 7.57 -15.41 -7.47
C VAL A 128 6.54 -15.24 -8.57
N ALA A 129 6.80 -15.87 -9.72
CA ALA A 129 5.92 -15.89 -10.87
C ALA A 129 5.67 -17.33 -11.36
N ARG A 130 4.44 -17.62 -11.76
CA ARG A 130 4.05 -18.89 -12.41
C ARG A 130 3.05 -18.60 -13.52
N ALA A 131 3.22 -19.20 -14.70
CA ALA A 131 2.20 -19.11 -15.74
C ALA A 131 1.08 -20.13 -15.47
N ILE A 132 -0.11 -19.80 -15.95
CA ILE A 132 -1.35 -20.57 -15.76
C ILE A 132 -1.94 -20.82 -17.14
N ASP A 133 -2.34 -22.06 -17.43
CA ASP A 133 -3.08 -22.40 -18.66
C ASP A 133 -4.61 -22.25 -18.51
N ALA A 134 -5.33 -22.50 -19.60
CA ALA A 134 -6.80 -22.44 -19.63
C ALA A 134 -7.47 -23.46 -18.70
N GLY A 135 -6.77 -24.52 -18.29
CA GLY A 135 -7.24 -25.52 -17.34
C GLY A 135 -6.98 -25.15 -15.88
N GLY A 136 -6.31 -24.02 -15.62
CA GLY A 136 -5.91 -23.61 -14.27
C GLY A 136 -4.66 -24.31 -13.75
N ASN A 137 -3.91 -25.02 -14.61
CA ASN A 137 -2.67 -25.68 -14.20
C ASN A 137 -1.55 -24.65 -14.10
N PHE A 138 -0.84 -24.68 -12.98
CA PHE A 138 0.31 -23.82 -12.72
C PHE A 138 1.58 -24.49 -13.24
N GLY A 139 2.43 -23.74 -13.93
CA GLY A 139 3.75 -24.21 -14.34
C GLY A 139 4.85 -23.97 -13.30
N PRO A 140 6.12 -24.21 -13.70
CA PRO A 140 7.27 -24.07 -12.81
C PRO A 140 7.45 -22.64 -12.30
N PRO A 141 8.01 -22.46 -11.09
CA PRO A 141 8.22 -21.13 -10.54
C PRO A 141 9.41 -20.45 -11.22
N LEU A 142 9.21 -19.21 -11.63
CA LEU A 142 10.29 -18.27 -11.90
C LEU A 142 10.43 -17.35 -10.69
N VAL A 143 11.58 -17.41 -10.03
CA VAL A 143 11.90 -16.61 -8.84
C VAL A 143 12.88 -15.51 -9.23
N ARG A 144 12.52 -14.25 -8.94
CA ARG A 144 13.41 -13.09 -9.07
C ARG A 144 13.76 -12.57 -7.67
N PRO A 145 15.07 -12.45 -7.32
CA PRO A 145 15.44 -11.76 -6.10
C PRO A 145 15.04 -10.29 -6.19
N LEU A 146 14.50 -9.76 -5.10
CA LEU A 146 14.06 -8.39 -4.97
C LEU A 146 14.64 -7.80 -3.68
N ASN A 147 15.36 -6.69 -3.79
CA ASN A 147 15.80 -5.95 -2.62
C ASN A 147 14.84 -4.78 -2.34
N VAL A 148 14.21 -4.80 -1.18
CA VAL A 148 13.32 -3.71 -0.74
C VAL A 148 14.11 -2.75 0.12
N ASN A 149 14.26 -1.51 -0.33
CA ASN A 149 14.83 -0.44 0.48
C ASN A 149 13.73 0.21 1.32
N ALA A 150 14.08 0.60 2.55
CA ALA A 150 13.20 1.39 3.40
C ALA A 150 12.94 2.76 2.79
N ARG A 151 11.73 3.30 3.00
CA ARG A 151 11.42 4.68 2.64
C ARG A 151 12.25 5.62 3.52
N VAL A 152 13.00 6.51 2.89
CA VAL A 152 13.73 7.58 3.60
C VAL A 152 12.76 8.74 3.84
N PRO A 153 12.69 9.31 5.05
CA PRO A 153 11.87 10.50 5.29
C PRO A 153 12.37 11.67 4.44
N PRO A 154 11.52 12.68 4.16
CA PRO A 154 11.98 13.95 3.60
C PRO A 154 13.13 14.55 4.42
N PRO A 155 14.05 15.31 3.80
CA PRO A 155 15.12 15.97 4.55
C PRO A 155 14.53 17.03 5.50
N GLY A 156 14.95 17.01 6.76
CA GLY A 156 14.52 17.96 7.78
C GLY A 156 15.27 17.79 9.09
N LYS A 157 15.25 18.84 9.93
CA LYS A 157 15.74 18.80 11.31
C LYS A 157 14.81 18.01 12.21
N LEU A 158 13.51 18.10 11.97
CA LEU A 158 12.48 17.25 12.56
C LEU A 158 11.48 16.86 11.47
N VAL A 159 11.14 15.58 11.43
CA VAL A 159 10.11 15.05 10.54
C VAL A 159 9.20 14.15 11.34
N VAL A 160 7.89 14.42 11.29
CA VAL A 160 6.87 13.47 11.74
C VAL A 160 6.24 12.89 10.48
N SER A 161 6.38 11.58 10.29
CA SER A 161 5.98 10.88 9.07
C SER A 161 4.86 9.89 9.39
N LEU A 162 3.73 10.00 8.71
CA LEU A 162 2.66 9.01 8.67
C LEU A 162 2.78 8.22 7.37
N THR A 163 2.69 6.90 7.44
CA THR A 163 2.59 5.99 6.29
C THR A 163 1.52 4.93 6.55
N TRP A 164 0.87 4.43 5.50
CA TRP A 164 -0.15 3.38 5.65
C TRP A 164 -0.20 2.42 4.48
N MET A 165 -0.76 1.24 4.72
CA MET A 165 -0.71 0.15 3.74
C MET A 165 -1.59 0.43 2.51
N ASN A 166 -2.83 0.90 2.69
CA ASN A 166 -3.87 0.76 1.68
C ASN A 166 -4.50 2.06 1.16
N GLN A 167 -5.60 1.95 0.42
CA GLN A 167 -6.18 3.08 -0.32
C GLN A 167 -7.01 4.03 0.55
N ALA A 168 -7.01 3.86 1.88
CA ALA A 168 -7.62 4.79 2.82
C ALA A 168 -7.03 6.19 2.70
N ASP A 169 -7.83 7.17 3.11
CA ASP A 169 -7.51 8.58 3.28
C ASP A 169 -7.27 8.80 4.79
N LEU A 170 -5.99 8.84 5.17
CA LEU A 170 -5.54 9.06 6.55
C LEU A 170 -4.79 10.39 6.60
N ASP A 171 -5.18 11.27 7.51
CA ASP A 171 -4.55 12.57 7.70
C ASP A 171 -3.59 12.55 8.91
N LEU A 172 -2.45 13.22 8.76
CA LEU A 172 -1.52 13.48 9.84
C LEU A 172 -1.83 14.82 10.53
N HIS A 173 -2.04 14.74 11.84
CA HIS A 173 -2.18 15.92 12.70
C HIS A 173 -0.98 16.02 13.64
N VAL A 174 -0.27 17.15 13.61
CA VAL A 174 0.88 17.41 14.50
C VAL A 174 0.68 18.70 15.27
N VAL A 175 0.62 18.61 16.59
CA VAL A 175 0.63 19.78 17.47
C VAL A 175 2.05 20.06 17.91
N ASP A 176 2.53 21.28 17.63
CA ASP A 176 3.85 21.77 18.07
C ASP A 176 3.83 22.27 19.54
N PRO A 177 4.99 22.54 20.14
CA PRO A 177 5.08 23.06 21.52
C PRO A 177 4.38 24.40 21.75
N ASN A 178 4.11 25.17 20.68
CA ASN A 178 3.37 26.42 20.75
C ASN A 178 1.85 26.21 20.73
N GLY A 179 1.38 24.95 20.60
CA GLY A 179 -0.03 24.60 20.50
C GLY A 179 -0.62 24.79 19.11
N THR A 180 0.21 25.06 18.10
CA THR A 180 -0.24 25.13 16.70
C THR A 180 -0.38 23.72 16.16
N GLU A 181 -1.56 23.42 15.61
CA GLU A 181 -1.83 22.13 14.98
C GLU A 181 -1.67 22.23 13.48
N ILE A 182 -0.81 21.38 12.94
CA ILE A 182 -0.45 21.30 11.53
C ILE A 182 -1.16 20.08 10.94
N TRP A 183 -2.03 20.30 9.95
CA TRP A 183 -2.88 19.30 9.30
C TRP A 183 -3.43 19.87 7.99
N LYS A 184 -4.21 19.12 7.20
CA LYS A 184 -4.59 19.54 5.84
C LYS A 184 -5.27 20.91 5.70
N ARG A 185 -5.98 21.41 6.73
CA ARG A 185 -6.58 22.76 6.71
C ARG A 185 -5.73 23.85 7.38
N ASN A 186 -4.63 23.46 8.03
CA ASN A 186 -3.62 24.37 8.55
C ASN A 186 -2.23 23.80 8.26
N VAL A 187 -1.79 23.92 7.01
CA VAL A 187 -0.62 23.18 6.49
C VAL A 187 0.73 23.70 6.99
N THR A 188 0.77 24.79 7.75
CA THR A 188 2.01 25.30 8.34
C THR A 188 1.83 25.69 9.80
N SER A 189 2.92 25.68 10.56
CA SER A 189 2.94 26.18 11.95
C SER A 189 3.06 27.71 12.02
N TYR A 190 2.99 28.41 10.88
CA TYR A 190 3.17 29.84 10.82
C TYR A 190 1.94 30.57 11.38
N GLN A 191 2.19 31.55 12.24
CA GLN A 191 1.17 32.43 12.78
C GLN A 191 1.37 33.82 12.16
N PRO A 192 0.35 34.37 11.45
CA PRO A 192 0.45 35.71 10.89
C PRO A 192 0.72 36.75 11.99
N PRO A 193 1.57 37.74 11.74
CA PRO A 193 1.77 38.82 12.68
C PRO A 193 0.48 39.68 12.79
N PRO A 194 0.31 40.44 13.89
CA PRO A 194 -0.85 41.30 14.08
C PRO A 194 -1.07 42.30 12.92
N PRO A 195 -2.33 42.71 12.66
CA PRO A 195 -2.61 43.76 11.67
C PRO A 195 -1.79 45.02 11.94
N GLY A 196 -1.13 45.54 10.91
CA GLY A 196 -0.26 46.73 11.01
C GLY A 196 1.21 46.41 11.27
N SER A 197 1.59 45.14 11.44
CA SER A 197 3.01 44.75 11.42
C SER A 197 3.67 45.00 10.05
N PRO A 198 4.98 45.30 10.01
CA PRO A 198 5.72 45.43 8.76
C PRO A 198 5.62 44.16 7.91
N PRO A 199 5.73 44.27 6.56
CA PRO A 199 5.78 43.10 5.69
C PRO A 199 6.91 42.16 6.10
N GLU A 200 6.58 40.88 6.27
CA GLU A 200 7.59 39.88 6.58
C GLU A 200 8.43 39.51 5.36
N PRO A 201 9.67 39.03 5.56
CA PRO A 201 10.50 38.53 4.47
C PRO A 201 9.77 37.44 3.65
N PRO A 202 10.05 37.34 2.33
CA PRO A 202 9.52 36.25 1.52
C PRO A 202 9.90 34.88 2.11
N GLY A 203 8.93 33.98 2.22
CA GLY A 203 9.15 32.60 2.67
C GLY A 203 8.98 32.35 4.18
N THR A 204 8.69 33.38 4.99
CA THR A 204 8.46 33.23 6.44
C THR A 204 7.39 32.18 6.77
N VAL A 205 6.35 32.07 5.94
CA VAL A 205 5.27 31.08 6.09
C VAL A 205 5.73 29.61 6.06
N ARG A 206 6.97 29.34 5.61
CA ARG A 206 7.58 28.00 5.55
C ARG A 206 8.72 27.79 6.55
N GLN A 207 9.02 28.75 7.43
CA GLN A 207 10.12 28.66 8.39
C GLN A 207 9.84 27.77 9.61
N GLY A 208 8.61 27.27 9.74
CA GLY A 208 8.20 26.33 10.79
C GLY A 208 7.91 24.93 10.25
N GLY A 209 7.01 24.22 10.94
CA GLY A 209 6.53 22.91 10.51
C GLY A 209 5.62 23.07 9.30
N VAL A 210 5.83 22.25 8.28
CA VAL A 210 5.04 22.28 7.04
C VAL A 210 4.55 20.87 6.72
N LEU A 211 3.24 20.69 6.58
CA LEU A 211 2.66 19.50 5.99
C LEU A 211 2.99 19.48 4.50
N ASP A 212 3.58 18.39 4.04
CA ASP A 212 4.10 18.33 2.68
C ASP A 212 3.06 17.92 1.62
N PHE A 213 2.05 17.14 2.01
CA PHE A 213 0.99 16.67 1.11
C PHE A 213 -0.19 16.10 1.90
N ASP A 214 -1.40 16.24 1.33
CA ASP A 214 -2.65 15.61 1.79
C ASP A 214 -2.88 14.36 0.91
N SER A 215 -2.48 13.18 1.41
CA SER A 215 -2.33 11.98 0.58
C SER A 215 -3.61 11.15 0.54
N ASN A 216 -4.01 10.72 -0.66
CA ASN A 216 -5.32 10.10 -0.94
C ASN A 216 -6.55 10.98 -0.63
N ALA A 217 -6.37 12.31 -0.56
CA ALA A 217 -7.42 13.26 -0.26
C ALA A 217 -8.74 12.99 -1.00
N SER A 218 -9.85 12.90 -0.26
CA SER A 218 -11.18 12.57 -0.80
C SER A 218 -11.21 11.25 -1.57
N CYS A 219 -10.43 10.26 -1.12
CA CYS A 219 -10.25 8.94 -1.72
C CYS A 219 -9.66 8.95 -3.15
N VAL A 220 -9.01 10.04 -3.58
CA VAL A 220 -8.34 10.10 -4.89
C VAL A 220 -6.92 9.56 -4.78
N GLN A 221 -6.66 8.40 -5.39
CA GLN A 221 -5.40 7.68 -5.21
C GLN A 221 -4.21 8.38 -5.88
N ASP A 222 -3.19 8.69 -5.08
CA ASP A 222 -1.95 9.35 -5.53
C ASP A 222 -0.73 8.40 -5.60
N GLY A 223 -0.88 7.17 -5.08
CA GLY A 223 0.18 6.16 -5.01
C GLY A 223 1.20 6.34 -3.89
N ARG A 224 1.09 7.41 -3.07
CA ARG A 224 2.05 7.82 -2.05
C ARG A 224 1.74 7.23 -0.68
N ARG A 225 0.49 7.29 -0.22
CA ARG A 225 0.01 6.76 1.08
C ARG A 225 0.91 7.16 2.26
N ALA A 226 1.29 8.44 2.28
CA ALA A 226 2.19 8.99 3.27
C ALA A 226 2.08 10.51 3.38
N GLU A 227 2.09 11.02 4.60
CA GLU A 227 2.13 12.45 4.91
C GLU A 227 3.29 12.77 5.84
N ASN A 228 3.89 13.94 5.69
CA ASN A 228 4.97 14.37 6.59
C ASN A 228 4.78 15.81 7.01
N VAL A 229 4.95 16.07 8.30
CA VAL A 229 5.19 17.43 8.81
C VAL A 229 6.68 17.61 9.01
N VAL A 230 7.26 18.59 8.30
CA VAL A 230 8.71 18.78 8.19
C VAL A 230 9.10 20.15 8.73
N TRP A 231 10.07 20.18 9.63
CA TRP A 231 10.83 21.38 9.99
C TRP A 231 12.19 21.31 9.31
N THR A 232 12.47 22.26 8.43
CA THR A 232 13.76 22.35 7.73
C THR A 232 14.83 23.10 8.54
N THR A 233 14.39 23.91 9.50
CA THR A 233 15.19 24.64 10.49
C THR A 233 15.03 24.00 11.87
N ALA A 234 15.77 24.49 12.87
CA ALA A 234 15.65 24.00 14.24
C ALA A 234 14.19 24.11 14.73
N PRO A 235 13.54 22.99 15.11
CA PRO A 235 12.16 23.01 15.58
C PRO A 235 12.09 23.65 16.99
N PRO A 236 10.95 24.25 17.38
CA PRO A 236 10.72 24.67 18.76
C PRO A 236 10.95 23.51 19.73
N PRO A 237 11.68 23.69 20.85
CA PRO A 237 11.82 22.64 21.83
C PRO A 237 10.53 22.46 22.64
N GLY A 238 10.31 21.25 23.13
CA GLY A 238 9.16 20.90 23.95
C GLY A 238 8.37 19.72 23.40
N ARG A 239 7.14 19.59 23.88
CA ARG A 239 6.28 18.44 23.60
C ARG A 239 5.56 18.60 22.27
N TYR A 240 5.70 17.58 21.43
CA TYR A 240 4.94 17.39 20.20
C TYR A 240 3.92 16.28 20.40
N VAL A 241 2.76 16.42 19.77
CA VAL A 241 1.70 15.41 19.76
C VAL A 241 1.36 15.07 18.32
N ALA A 242 1.45 13.80 17.96
CA ALA A 242 1.06 13.30 16.64
C ALA A 242 -0.21 12.44 16.76
N ARG A 243 -1.20 12.74 15.91
CA ARG A 243 -2.43 11.95 15.78
C ARG A 243 -2.63 11.50 14.34
N VAL A 244 -3.34 10.39 14.19
CA VAL A 244 -3.77 9.85 12.90
C VAL A 244 -5.27 9.98 12.82
N ASP A 245 -5.73 10.82 11.91
CA ASP A 245 -7.16 10.96 11.62
C ASP A 245 -7.55 10.06 10.45
N THR A 246 -8.63 9.31 10.62
CA THR A 246 -9.13 8.38 9.60
C THR A 246 -10.24 9.06 8.82
N PHE A 247 -9.89 10.02 7.95
CA PHE A 247 -10.87 10.81 7.22
C PHE A 247 -11.87 9.95 6.44
N SER A 248 -11.35 8.91 5.77
CA SER A 248 -12.19 7.91 5.12
C SER A 248 -11.41 6.63 4.93
N LEU A 249 -12.05 5.51 5.25
CA LEU A 249 -11.51 4.21 4.85
C LEU A 249 -11.65 3.95 3.35
N CYS A 250 -12.33 4.78 2.54
CA CYS A 250 -12.36 4.64 1.08
C CYS A 250 -12.71 3.22 0.57
N GLY A 251 -13.70 2.58 1.22
CA GLY A 251 -14.13 1.22 0.90
C GLY A 251 -13.19 0.10 1.41
N GLN A 252 -12.12 0.45 2.12
CA GLN A 252 -11.27 -0.50 2.82
C GLN A 252 -11.93 -0.93 4.14
N VAL A 253 -11.65 -2.15 4.61
CA VAL A 253 -12.20 -2.66 5.87
C VAL A 253 -11.51 -2.03 7.09
N ASN A 254 -10.20 -1.82 6.97
CA ASN A 254 -9.33 -1.20 7.96
C ASN A 254 -8.10 -0.64 7.24
N ALA A 255 -7.23 0.10 7.92
CA ALA A 255 -5.94 0.53 7.37
C ALA A 255 -4.83 0.48 8.44
N TYR A 256 -3.82 -0.36 8.23
CA TYR A 256 -2.62 -0.35 9.06
C TYR A 256 -1.80 0.90 8.76
N TRP A 257 -1.40 1.60 9.82
CA TRP A 257 -0.60 2.81 9.74
C TRP A 257 0.60 2.77 10.67
N ARG A 258 1.61 3.56 10.34
CA ARG A 258 2.80 3.81 11.15
C ARG A 258 3.11 5.29 11.16
N VAL A 259 3.27 5.84 12.37
CA VAL A 259 3.81 7.18 12.60
C VAL A 259 5.23 7.05 13.12
N GLU A 260 6.16 7.78 12.53
CA GLU A 260 7.57 7.77 12.90
C GLU A 260 8.16 9.18 12.95
N VAL A 261 8.93 9.46 13.99
CA VAL A 261 9.58 10.75 14.22
C VAL A 261 11.07 10.61 13.96
N PHE A 262 11.58 11.49 13.12
CA PHE A 262 12.99 11.58 12.78
C PHE A 262 13.57 12.92 13.24
N VAL A 263 14.74 12.89 13.87
CA VAL A 263 15.54 14.07 14.23
C VAL A 263 16.87 13.98 13.49
N ASP A 264 17.20 15.00 12.70
CA ASP A 264 18.36 15.01 11.81
C ASP A 264 18.48 13.73 10.96
N GLY A 265 17.34 13.21 10.48
CA GLY A 265 17.24 11.99 9.68
C GLY A 265 17.32 10.67 10.46
N VAL A 266 17.51 10.70 11.77
CA VAL A 266 17.56 9.51 12.63
C VAL A 266 16.19 9.26 13.24
N SER A 267 15.65 8.04 13.10
CA SER A 267 14.41 7.65 13.77
C SER A 267 14.62 7.62 15.28
N VAL A 268 13.82 8.39 16.02
CA VAL A 268 13.90 8.50 17.48
C VAL A 268 12.68 7.93 18.19
N LYS A 269 11.53 7.83 17.50
CA LYS A 269 10.30 7.25 18.06
C LYS A 269 9.37 6.81 16.94
N ALA A 270 8.68 5.68 17.14
CA ALA A 270 7.66 5.20 16.22
C ALA A 270 6.46 4.65 16.98
N ALA A 271 5.30 4.67 16.34
CA ALA A 271 4.07 4.02 16.78
C ALA A 271 3.36 3.42 15.56
N GLU A 272 2.62 2.34 15.77
CA GLU A 272 1.84 1.66 14.75
C GLU A 272 0.42 1.45 15.27
N GLY A 273 -0.53 1.35 14.36
CA GLY A 273 -1.91 1.08 14.70
C GLY A 273 -2.74 0.64 13.52
N LEU A 274 -4.02 0.42 13.81
CA LEU A 274 -5.02 -0.02 12.85
C LEU A 274 -6.18 0.97 12.89
N ALA A 275 -6.38 1.69 11.79
CA ALA A 275 -7.58 2.47 11.57
C ALA A 275 -8.74 1.55 11.19
N THR A 276 -9.90 1.78 11.79
CA THR A 276 -11.12 1.01 11.60
C THR A 276 -12.30 1.95 11.30
N GLU A 277 -13.46 1.39 10.98
CA GLU A 277 -14.67 2.18 10.71
C GLU A 277 -15.11 3.03 11.92
N ILE A 278 -14.70 2.67 13.14
CA ILE A 278 -14.99 3.47 14.33
C ILE A 278 -14.23 4.80 14.27
N ASP A 279 -12.98 4.76 13.81
CA ASP A 279 -12.10 5.94 13.75
C ASP A 279 -12.57 6.94 12.70
N SER A 280 -13.26 6.48 11.64
CA SER A 280 -13.80 7.33 10.57
C SER A 280 -15.14 8.01 10.89
N ARG A 281 -15.64 7.85 12.11
CA ARG A 281 -16.92 8.46 12.54
C ARG A 281 -16.72 9.71 13.38
N ALA A 282 -15.51 9.95 13.87
CA ALA A 282 -15.18 11.14 14.65
C ALA A 282 -15.15 12.39 13.74
N PRO A 283 -15.33 13.60 14.29
CA PRO A 283 -15.09 14.83 13.52
C PRO A 283 -13.65 14.91 13.03
N HIS A 284 -13.47 15.34 11.77
CA HIS A 284 -12.17 15.45 11.10
C HIS A 284 -11.64 16.90 11.08
N ASP A 285 -11.81 17.59 12.21
CA ASP A 285 -11.42 18.98 12.40
C ASP A 285 -10.19 19.10 13.31
N ARG A 286 -9.87 20.31 13.77
CA ARG A 286 -8.79 20.54 14.74
C ARG A 286 -8.96 19.62 15.96
N GLY A 287 -7.91 18.89 16.31
CA GLY A 287 -7.88 17.94 17.43
C GLY A 287 -8.36 16.53 17.07
N ALA A 288 -8.70 16.27 15.80
CA ALA A 288 -9.13 14.96 15.33
C ALA A 288 -8.05 13.88 15.40
N GLY A 289 -8.50 12.65 15.20
CA GLY A 289 -7.67 11.47 15.12
C GLY A 289 -7.29 10.84 16.46
N VAL A 290 -6.82 9.61 16.36
CA VAL A 290 -6.32 8.84 17.50
C VAL A 290 -4.91 9.30 17.85
N LEU A 291 -4.59 9.39 19.14
CA LEU A 291 -3.23 9.68 19.59
C LEU A 291 -2.29 8.55 19.15
N ALA A 292 -1.33 8.86 18.28
CA ALA A 292 -0.32 7.91 17.85
C ALA A 292 0.90 7.95 18.77
N LEU A 293 1.48 9.14 18.99
CA LEU A 293 2.61 9.32 19.87
C LEU A 293 2.73 10.76 20.38
N GLU A 294 3.52 10.89 21.43
CA GLU A 294 3.99 12.17 21.95
C GLU A 294 5.50 12.11 22.11
N ILE A 295 6.20 13.22 21.89
CA ILE A 295 7.66 13.26 22.03
C ILE A 295 8.11 14.63 22.50
N ASP A 296 9.06 14.65 23.44
CA ASP A 296 9.74 15.86 23.86
C ASP A 296 11.02 16.05 23.06
N ILE A 297 11.10 17.15 22.32
CA ILE A 297 12.31 17.53 21.59
C ILE A 297 13.11 18.50 22.47
N PRO A 298 14.38 18.18 22.80
CA PRO A 298 15.19 19.05 23.66
C PRO A 298 15.55 20.35 22.95
N ALA A 299 15.87 21.38 23.74
CA ALA A 299 16.52 22.57 23.21
C ALA A 299 17.82 22.17 22.51
N SER A 300 18.00 22.65 21.28
CA SER A 300 19.28 22.52 20.60
C SER A 300 20.35 23.16 21.49
N ALA A 301 21.44 22.44 21.77
CA ALA A 301 22.57 23.05 22.46
C ALA A 301 23.04 24.27 21.64
N PRO A 302 23.31 25.43 22.27
CA PRO A 302 23.90 26.55 21.55
C PRO A 302 25.18 26.07 20.88
N GLY A 303 25.26 26.23 19.56
CA GLY A 303 26.34 25.71 18.74
C GLY A 303 27.70 26.09 19.31
N ARG A 304 28.59 25.08 19.41
CA ARG A 304 30.03 25.31 19.58
C ARG A 304 30.67 25.63 18.25
#